data_AF-A0A7Y2BEL2-F1
#
_entry.id   AF-A0A7Y2BEL2-F1
#
_cell.length_a   1.000
_cell.length_b   1.000
_cell.length_c   1.000
_cell.angle_alpha   90.00
_cell.angle_beta   90.00
_cell.angle_gamma   90.00
#
_symmetry.space_group_name_H-M   'P 1'
#
loop_
_entity.id
_entity.type
_entity.pdbx_description
1 polymer ?
#
loop_
_entity_poly.entity_id
_entity_poly.type
_entity_poly.pdbx_seq_one_letter_code
_entity_poly.pdbx_strand_id
1 'polypeptide(L)'
;AHLAAISPEWDRLIGVGKNVDWPRTGRFVGTKGNDGMTNQIMLVAGAFGYLDYSFAANNEVGMAMLENRAGNFIRPTNTSAEASLGTADMPDDFRLFITDPEGADSYPVVTYTWLLPLQTYKDPLKAKAMEIFIEYGLNEGQDVAPRLGYAPLPQAVRERVAAAADQISPDYQLKLRPREAP
;
A
#
# COMPACT_ATOMS: atom_id res chain seq x y z
N ALA A 1 5.51 -0.23 -11.12
CA ALA A 1 4.38 -0.71 -11.94
C ALA A 1 3.72 0.45 -12.68
N HIS A 2 3.30 1.52 -11.99
CA HIS A 2 2.74 2.71 -12.63
C HIS A 2 3.60 3.29 -13.78
N LEU A 3 4.90 3.51 -13.55
CA LEU A 3 5.81 4.03 -14.59
C LEU A 3 5.82 3.18 -15.88
N ALA A 4 5.76 1.85 -15.76
CA ALA A 4 5.68 0.96 -16.91
C ALA A 4 4.30 1.02 -17.59
N ALA A 5 3.22 1.25 -16.83
CA ALA A 5 1.87 1.38 -17.37
C ALA A 5 1.71 2.64 -18.23
N ILE A 6 2.36 3.75 -17.86
CA ILE A 6 2.23 5.04 -18.56
C ILE A 6 3.37 5.33 -19.55
N SER A 7 4.45 4.56 -19.53
CA SER A 7 5.60 4.76 -20.42
C SER A 7 6.06 3.44 -21.05
N PRO A 8 5.76 3.21 -22.34
CA PRO A 8 6.26 2.04 -23.08
C PRO A 8 7.79 1.96 -23.12
N GLU A 9 8.46 3.11 -23.10
CA GLU A 9 9.93 3.16 -23.03
C GLU A 9 10.43 2.64 -21.69
N TRP A 10 9.81 3.08 -20.58
CA TRP A 10 10.14 2.58 -19.25
C TRP A 10 9.92 1.08 -19.16
N ASP A 11 8.76 0.59 -19.61
CA ASP A 11 8.42 -0.83 -19.57
C ASP A 11 9.46 -1.69 -20.31
N ARG A 12 9.87 -1.25 -21.49
CA ARG A 12 10.88 -1.95 -22.30
C ARG A 12 12.29 -1.89 -21.70
N LEU A 13 12.71 -0.74 -21.15
CA LEU A 13 14.10 -0.51 -20.75
C LEU A 13 14.39 -0.85 -19.29
N ILE A 14 13.44 -0.62 -18.39
CA ILE A 14 13.61 -0.77 -16.94
C ILE A 14 12.61 -1.79 -16.38
N GLY A 15 11.37 -1.74 -16.83
CA GLY A 15 10.30 -2.67 -16.45
C GLY A 15 9.82 -2.49 -15.00
N VAL A 16 9.35 -3.59 -14.42
CA VAL A 16 8.77 -3.67 -13.07
C VAL A 16 9.46 -4.75 -12.26
N GLY A 17 9.92 -4.42 -11.06
CA GLY A 17 10.54 -5.39 -10.16
C GLY A 17 10.80 -4.81 -8.77
N LYS A 18 11.09 -5.71 -7.81
CA LYS A 18 11.58 -5.32 -6.47
C LYS A 18 12.97 -4.68 -6.55
N ASN A 19 13.77 -5.16 -7.50
CA ASN A 19 15.03 -4.58 -7.92
C ASN A 19 14.95 -4.39 -9.43
N VAL A 20 15.40 -3.24 -9.92
CA VAL A 20 15.48 -2.92 -11.35
C VAL A 20 16.86 -2.38 -11.65
N ASP A 21 17.31 -2.55 -12.89
CA ASP A 21 18.58 -2.04 -13.35
C ASP A 21 18.45 -0.55 -13.69
N TRP A 22 18.68 0.30 -12.70
CA TRP A 22 18.67 1.75 -12.89
C TRP A 22 19.72 2.20 -13.92
N PRO A 23 19.42 3.20 -14.77
CA PRO A 23 20.36 3.68 -15.76
C PRO A 23 21.68 4.14 -15.14
N ARG A 24 22.81 3.67 -15.69
CA ARG A 24 24.17 4.00 -15.22
C ARG A 24 24.66 5.37 -15.71
N THR A 25 23.83 6.41 -15.59
CA THR A 25 24.15 7.77 -16.04
C THR A 25 24.85 8.62 -14.97
N GLY A 26 25.04 8.08 -13.77
CA GLY A 26 25.63 8.80 -12.62
C GLY A 26 24.67 9.77 -11.92
N ARG A 27 23.43 9.88 -12.39
CA ARG A 27 22.39 10.76 -11.80
C ARG A 27 21.46 10.05 -10.81
N PHE A 28 21.49 8.71 -10.79
CA PHE A 28 20.69 7.89 -9.89
C PHE A 28 21.51 7.53 -8.66
N VAL A 29 20.97 7.83 -7.48
CA VAL A 29 21.58 7.49 -6.19
C VAL A 29 20.66 6.50 -5.49
N GLY A 30 21.18 5.31 -5.21
CA GLY A 30 20.48 4.31 -4.42
C GLY A 30 20.58 4.62 -2.93
N THR A 31 19.47 4.53 -2.21
CA THR A 31 19.41 4.71 -0.76
C THR A 31 18.88 3.46 -0.09
N LYS A 32 19.17 3.29 1.20
CA LYS A 32 18.67 2.16 1.99
C LYS A 32 17.37 2.56 2.68
N GLY A 33 16.26 1.98 2.22
CA GLY A 33 14.94 2.17 2.83
C GLY A 33 14.40 3.61 2.73
N ASN A 34 13.21 3.83 3.29
CA ASN A 34 12.55 5.13 3.26
C ASN A 34 13.32 6.20 4.05
N ASP A 35 13.96 5.86 5.18
CA ASP A 35 14.78 6.80 5.95
C ASP A 35 15.96 7.34 5.12
N GLY A 36 16.66 6.43 4.43
CA GLY A 36 17.77 6.82 3.55
C GLY A 36 17.31 7.71 2.41
N MET A 37 16.17 7.40 1.78
CA MET A 37 15.58 8.24 0.74
C MET A 37 15.17 9.62 1.26
N THR A 38 14.49 9.66 2.41
CA THR A 38 14.05 10.90 3.08
C THR A 38 15.24 11.82 3.34
N ASN A 39 16.29 11.30 3.98
CA ASN A 39 17.49 12.07 4.27
C ASN A 39 18.17 12.58 2.99
N GLN A 40 18.21 11.76 1.93
CA GLN A 40 18.84 12.15 0.66
C GLN A 40 18.09 13.28 -0.03
N ILE A 41 16.75 13.24 -0.04
CA ILE A 41 15.90 14.30 -0.61
C ILE A 41 16.07 15.60 0.18
N MET A 42 16.06 15.51 1.51
CA MET A 42 16.20 16.69 2.38
C MET A 42 17.58 17.34 2.30
N LEU A 43 18.63 16.55 2.08
CA LEU A 43 20.01 17.03 2.03
C LEU A 43 20.39 17.66 0.69
N VAL A 44 19.88 17.12 -0.43
CA VAL A 44 20.33 17.50 -1.77
C VAL A 44 19.30 18.39 -2.45
N ALA A 45 19.67 19.66 -2.63
CA ALA A 45 18.84 20.62 -3.34
C ALA A 45 18.48 20.13 -4.75
N GLY A 46 17.19 20.13 -5.06
CA GLY A 46 16.66 19.68 -6.36
C GLY A 46 16.56 18.16 -6.53
N ALA A 47 16.88 17.36 -5.50
CA ALA A 47 16.63 15.93 -5.52
C ALA A 47 15.14 15.62 -5.46
N PHE A 48 14.75 14.53 -6.13
CA PHE A 48 13.44 13.91 -6.01
C PHE A 48 13.62 12.40 -5.94
N GLY A 49 12.63 11.71 -5.38
CA GLY A 49 12.65 10.27 -5.23
C GLY A 49 11.26 9.74 -4.93
N TYR A 50 11.17 8.43 -4.69
CA TYR A 50 9.94 7.75 -4.29
C TYR A 50 10.16 7.14 -2.91
N LEU A 51 9.17 7.31 -2.04
CA LEU A 51 9.14 6.79 -0.68
C LEU A 51 7.68 6.61 -0.25
N ASP A 52 7.47 5.87 0.83
CA ASP A 52 6.15 5.70 1.42
C ASP A 52 5.57 7.04 1.91
N TYR A 53 4.25 7.20 1.76
CA TYR A 53 3.52 8.42 2.11
C TYR A 53 3.75 8.83 3.57
N SER A 54 3.74 7.88 4.50
CA SER A 54 3.91 8.16 5.94
C SER A 54 5.25 8.81 6.26
N PHE A 55 6.32 8.38 5.58
CA PHE A 55 7.66 8.95 5.76
C PHE A 55 7.73 10.37 5.21
N ALA A 56 7.14 10.62 4.05
CA ALA A 56 7.09 11.96 3.48
C ALA A 56 6.27 12.92 4.37
N ALA A 57 5.09 12.49 4.81
CA ALA A 57 4.21 13.29 5.66
C ALA A 57 4.85 13.61 7.03
N ASN A 58 5.44 12.61 7.71
CA ASN A 58 6.03 12.80 9.04
C ASN A 58 7.31 13.65 9.04
N ASN A 59 8.00 13.74 7.90
CA ASN A 59 9.23 14.53 7.76
C ASN A 59 9.02 15.81 6.93
N GLU A 60 7.76 16.18 6.67
CA GLU A 60 7.40 17.39 5.91
C GLU A 60 8.05 17.48 4.52
N VAL A 61 8.30 16.32 3.89
CA VAL A 61 8.85 16.25 2.54
C VAL A 61 7.77 16.65 1.54
N GLY A 62 8.10 17.59 0.65
CA GLY A 62 7.20 17.99 -0.43
C GLY A 62 6.81 16.82 -1.33
N MET A 63 5.51 16.59 -1.50
CA MET A 63 4.96 15.54 -2.35
C MET A 63 4.35 16.12 -3.64
N ALA A 64 4.63 15.47 -4.77
CA ALA A 64 4.11 15.90 -6.06
C ALA A 64 2.62 15.57 -6.22
N MET A 65 1.90 16.44 -6.92
CA MET A 65 0.63 16.07 -7.54
C MET A 65 0.93 15.31 -8.83
N LEU A 66 0.24 14.20 -9.05
CA LEU A 66 0.43 13.38 -10.24
C LEU A 66 -0.85 13.38 -11.07
N GLU A 67 -0.69 13.44 -12.38
CA GLU A 67 -1.78 13.21 -13.32
C GLU A 67 -2.23 11.75 -13.20
N ASN A 68 -3.53 11.53 -13.02
CA ASN A 68 -4.11 10.20 -13.02
C ASN A 68 -4.63 9.80 -14.39
N ARG A 69 -5.10 8.56 -14.50
CA ARG A 69 -5.65 8.00 -15.73
C ARG A 69 -6.81 8.80 -16.33
N ALA A 70 -7.52 9.59 -15.52
CA ALA A 70 -8.60 10.46 -15.96
C ALA A 70 -8.13 11.86 -16.43
N GLY A 71 -6.82 12.14 -16.36
CA GLY A 71 -6.22 13.44 -16.73
C GLY A 71 -6.26 14.49 -15.61
N ASN A 72 -6.61 14.11 -14.39
CA ASN A 72 -6.67 15.03 -13.25
C ASN A 72 -5.38 14.98 -12.44
N PHE A 73 -4.89 16.13 -11.98
CA PHE A 73 -3.76 16.19 -11.04
C PHE A 73 -4.23 16.00 -9.60
N ILE A 74 -3.87 14.87 -9.00
CA ILE A 74 -4.33 14.47 -7.68
C ILE A 74 -3.21 14.59 -6.66
N ARG A 75 -3.53 15.11 -5.48
CA ARG A 75 -2.62 15.14 -4.32
C ARG A 75 -2.62 13.78 -3.63
N PRO A 76 -1.47 13.29 -3.15
CA PRO A 76 -1.46 12.10 -2.31
C PRO A 76 -2.10 12.43 -0.96
N THR A 77 -3.18 11.72 -0.64
CA THR A 77 -3.91 11.78 0.63
C THR A 77 -4.48 10.39 0.95
N ASN A 78 -4.89 10.15 2.20
CA ASN A 78 -5.63 8.93 2.55
C ASN A 78 -6.91 8.80 1.71
N THR A 79 -7.65 9.91 1.49
CA THR A 79 -8.87 9.93 0.67
C THR A 79 -8.61 9.53 -0.78
N SER A 80 -7.58 10.08 -1.41
CA SER A 80 -7.23 9.72 -2.80
C SER A 80 -6.71 8.28 -2.91
N ALA A 81 -6.06 7.76 -1.86
CA ALA A 81 -5.64 6.36 -1.81
C ALA A 81 -6.85 5.42 -1.64
N GLU A 82 -7.83 5.77 -0.80
CA GLU A 82 -9.09 5.05 -0.70
C GLU A 82 -9.84 5.03 -2.04
N ALA A 83 -9.92 6.19 -2.72
CA ALA A 83 -10.53 6.29 -4.04
C ALA A 83 -9.87 5.36 -5.08
N SER A 84 -8.53 5.25 -5.05
CA SER A 84 -7.78 4.37 -5.94
C SER A 84 -7.98 2.87 -5.67
N LEU A 85 -8.28 2.48 -4.43
CA LEU A 85 -8.34 1.08 -4.00
C LEU A 85 -9.77 0.54 -3.85
N GLY A 86 -10.76 1.43 -3.74
CA GLY A 86 -12.13 1.09 -3.36
C GLY A 86 -12.94 0.31 -4.40
N THR A 87 -12.52 0.31 -5.67
CA THR A 87 -13.28 -0.30 -6.78
C THR A 87 -12.70 -1.62 -7.27
N ALA A 88 -11.61 -2.09 -6.65
CA ALA A 88 -10.87 -3.20 -7.20
C ALA A 88 -11.41 -4.56 -6.76
N ASP A 89 -11.64 -5.44 -7.73
CA ASP A 89 -12.01 -6.84 -7.48
C ASP A 89 -10.83 -7.59 -6.88
N MET A 90 -10.93 -7.90 -5.60
CA MET A 90 -9.88 -8.61 -4.88
C MET A 90 -9.90 -10.11 -5.27
N PRO A 91 -8.77 -10.70 -5.70
CA PRO A 91 -8.67 -12.13 -6.01
C PRO A 91 -8.65 -12.99 -4.73
N ASP A 92 -8.81 -14.31 -4.86
CA ASP A 92 -8.83 -15.25 -3.73
C ASP A 92 -7.50 -15.39 -2.99
N ASP A 93 -6.39 -15.17 -3.70
CA ASP A 93 -5.05 -15.13 -3.10
C ASP A 93 -4.64 -13.74 -2.60
N PHE A 94 -5.55 -12.76 -2.68
CA PHE A 94 -5.37 -11.35 -2.31
C PHE A 94 -4.24 -10.62 -3.04
N ARG A 95 -3.58 -11.23 -4.03
CA ARG A 95 -2.46 -10.61 -4.75
C ARG A 95 -2.97 -9.69 -5.86
N LEU A 96 -3.36 -8.49 -5.46
CA LEU A 96 -3.88 -7.47 -6.36
C LEU A 96 -2.86 -6.34 -6.58
N PHE A 97 -2.56 -6.06 -7.85
CA PHE A 97 -1.74 -4.92 -8.24
C PHE A 97 -2.55 -4.00 -9.14
N ILE A 98 -2.80 -2.78 -8.69
CA ILE A 98 -3.46 -1.74 -9.48
C ILE A 98 -2.36 -0.81 -9.98
N THR A 99 -2.02 -0.90 -11.26
CA THR A 99 -0.84 -0.22 -11.80
C THR A 99 -1.11 1.24 -12.13
N ASP A 100 -2.32 1.55 -12.58
CA ASP A 100 -2.79 2.90 -12.91
C ASP A 100 -4.30 2.97 -12.63
N PRO A 101 -4.70 3.23 -11.37
CA PRO A 101 -6.09 3.16 -10.94
C PRO A 101 -7.02 4.07 -11.76
N GLU A 102 -8.20 3.56 -12.08
CA GLU A 102 -9.28 4.35 -12.67
C GLU A 102 -9.94 5.24 -11.61
N GLY A 103 -10.65 6.29 -12.06
CA GLY A 103 -11.40 7.20 -11.18
C GLY A 103 -10.87 8.63 -11.22
N ALA A 104 -11.78 9.60 -11.10
CA ALA A 104 -11.44 11.02 -11.21
C ALA A 104 -10.54 11.52 -10.07
N ASP A 105 -10.68 10.94 -8.87
CA ASP A 105 -9.96 11.33 -7.64
C ASP A 105 -8.85 10.35 -7.24
N SER A 106 -8.56 9.38 -8.11
CA SER A 106 -7.59 8.32 -7.81
C SER A 106 -6.17 8.85 -7.91
N TYR A 107 -5.38 8.63 -6.86
CA TYR A 107 -3.94 8.87 -6.92
C TYR A 107 -3.24 7.73 -7.69
N PRO A 108 -2.27 8.01 -8.59
CA PRO A 108 -1.82 7.01 -9.57
C PRO A 108 -0.88 5.95 -9.00
N VAL A 109 -0.20 6.26 -7.89
CA VAL A 109 0.80 5.39 -7.26
C VAL A 109 0.31 4.96 -5.88
N VAL A 110 -0.54 3.93 -5.85
CA VAL A 110 -1.13 3.36 -4.63
C VAL A 110 -1.06 1.83 -4.73
N THR A 111 -0.85 1.15 -3.60
CA THR A 111 -0.82 -0.31 -3.54
C THR A 111 -1.30 -0.81 -2.20
N TYR A 112 -1.75 -2.06 -2.16
CA TYR A 112 -1.87 -2.82 -0.92
C TYR A 112 -0.50 -3.24 -0.40
N THR A 113 -0.46 -3.58 0.89
CA THR A 113 0.60 -4.37 1.53
C THR A 113 -0.01 -5.65 2.09
N TRP A 114 0.79 -6.71 2.23
CA TRP A 114 0.30 -8.04 2.55
C TRP A 114 0.92 -8.60 3.81
N LEU A 115 0.09 -9.28 4.60
CA LEU A 115 0.52 -10.24 5.61
C LEU A 115 0.55 -11.64 4.99
N LEU A 116 1.57 -12.42 5.30
CA LEU A 116 1.68 -13.82 4.88
C LEU A 116 1.71 -14.74 6.12
N PRO A 117 0.56 -14.95 6.80
CA PRO A 117 0.48 -15.91 7.89
C PRO A 117 0.62 -17.35 7.36
N LEU A 118 0.99 -18.27 8.24
CA LEU A 118 0.96 -19.69 7.89
C LEU A 118 -0.50 -20.16 7.87
N GLN A 119 -0.84 -21.05 6.92
CA GLN A 119 -2.15 -21.69 6.93
C GLN A 119 -2.32 -22.62 8.14
N THR A 120 -1.24 -23.24 8.60
CA THR A 120 -1.24 -24.14 9.75
C THR A 120 -0.08 -23.84 10.68
N TYR A 121 -0.35 -23.83 11.98
CA TYR A 121 0.66 -23.69 13.03
C TYR A 121 0.72 -24.98 13.84
N LYS A 122 1.94 -25.38 14.22
CA LYS A 122 2.14 -26.52 15.14
C LYS A 122 1.62 -26.25 16.54
N ASP A 123 1.68 -24.98 16.94
CA ASP A 123 1.24 -24.51 18.25
C ASP A 123 -0.12 -23.82 18.09
N PRO A 124 -1.21 -24.40 18.63
CA PRO A 124 -2.55 -23.83 18.50
C PRO A 124 -2.68 -22.47 19.18
N LEU A 125 -1.87 -22.17 20.20
CA LEU A 125 -1.86 -20.84 20.82
C LEU A 125 -1.31 -19.78 19.85
N LYS A 126 -0.35 -20.15 18.99
CA LYS A 126 0.18 -19.25 17.95
C LYS A 126 -0.79 -19.04 16.80
N ALA A 127 -1.51 -20.09 16.38
CA ALA A 127 -2.58 -19.96 15.39
C ALA A 127 -3.61 -18.92 15.87
N LYS A 128 -4.12 -19.12 17.09
CA LYS A 128 -5.09 -18.22 17.71
C LYS A 128 -4.56 -16.79 17.86
N ALA A 129 -3.32 -16.62 18.32
CA ALA A 129 -2.71 -15.30 18.46
C ALA A 129 -2.56 -14.58 17.11
N MET A 130 -2.25 -15.30 16.03
CA MET A 130 -2.19 -14.72 14.68
C MET A 130 -3.56 -14.21 14.22
N GLU A 131 -4.61 -14.99 14.46
CA GLU A 131 -5.97 -14.60 14.10
C GLU A 131 -6.46 -13.38 14.90
N ILE A 132 -6.19 -13.34 16.21
CA ILE A 132 -6.44 -12.15 17.06
C ILE A 132 -5.68 -10.92 16.55
N PHE A 133 -4.42 -11.09 16.12
CA PHE A 133 -3.63 -9.99 15.57
C PHE A 133 -4.22 -9.46 14.25
N ILE A 134 -4.68 -10.35 13.37
CA ILE A 134 -5.38 -9.97 12.14
C ILE A 134 -6.71 -9.28 12.46
N GLU A 135 -7.48 -9.80 13.41
CA GLU A 135 -8.73 -9.16 13.86
C GLU A 135 -8.51 -7.73 14.32
N TYR A 136 -7.51 -7.51 15.19
CA TYR A 136 -7.14 -6.16 15.62
C TYR A 136 -6.83 -5.26 14.42
N GLY A 137 -6.02 -5.76 13.47
CA GLY A 137 -5.69 -5.04 12.24
C GLY A 137 -6.92 -4.69 11.41
N LEU A 138 -7.90 -5.59 11.32
CA LEU A 138 -9.16 -5.37 10.61
C LEU A 138 -10.16 -4.51 11.40
N ASN A 139 -9.96 -4.29 12.70
CA ASN A 139 -10.84 -3.53 13.57
C ASN A 139 -10.16 -2.25 14.06
N GLU A 140 -9.65 -2.22 15.29
CA GLU A 140 -9.06 -1.04 15.93
C GLU A 140 -7.89 -0.47 15.13
N GLY A 141 -7.14 -1.34 14.44
CA GLY A 141 -6.06 -0.94 13.54
C GLY A 141 -6.54 -0.02 12.41
N GLN A 142 -7.78 -0.16 11.94
CA GLN A 142 -8.35 0.70 10.90
C GLN A 142 -8.54 2.14 11.39
N ASP A 143 -8.82 2.34 12.68
CA ASP A 143 -8.99 3.67 13.29
C ASP A 143 -7.62 4.36 13.49
N VAL A 144 -6.55 3.58 13.59
CA VAL A 144 -5.18 4.07 13.77
C VAL A 144 -4.49 4.33 12.43
N ALA A 145 -4.80 3.55 11.39
CA ALA A 145 -4.15 3.57 10.08
C ALA A 145 -4.03 4.98 9.46
N PRO A 146 -5.09 5.83 9.42
CA PRO A 146 -4.99 7.17 8.84
C PRO A 146 -3.92 8.05 9.48
N ARG A 147 -3.77 7.95 10.81
CA ARG A 147 -2.77 8.71 11.58
C ARG A 147 -1.34 8.25 11.32
N LEU A 148 -1.19 7.01 10.85
CA LEU A 148 0.08 6.45 10.42
C LEU A 148 0.34 6.64 8.91
N GLY A 149 -0.54 7.36 8.20
CA GLY A 149 -0.42 7.61 6.76
C GLY A 149 -0.91 6.47 5.87
N TYR A 150 -1.77 5.58 6.39
CA TYR A 150 -2.38 4.51 5.60
C TYR A 150 -3.87 4.74 5.41
N ALA A 151 -4.35 4.48 4.20
CA ALA A 151 -5.77 4.42 3.92
C ALA A 151 -6.41 3.19 4.62
N PRO A 152 -7.54 3.35 5.31
CA PRO A 152 -8.38 2.26 5.77
C PRO A 152 -8.76 1.30 4.63
N LEU A 153 -8.86 0.02 4.95
CA LEU A 153 -9.30 -1.00 4.00
C LEU A 153 -10.78 -0.82 3.67
N PRO A 154 -11.17 -0.99 2.39
CA PRO A 154 -12.58 -1.09 2.02
C PRO A 154 -13.28 -2.21 2.78
N GLN A 155 -14.58 -2.02 3.08
CA GLN A 155 -15.36 -2.99 3.86
C GLN A 155 -15.36 -4.39 3.23
N ALA A 156 -15.56 -4.48 1.91
CA ALA A 156 -15.54 -5.75 1.19
C ALA A 156 -14.19 -6.47 1.30
N VAL A 157 -13.08 -5.73 1.34
CA VAL A 157 -11.74 -6.31 1.55
C VAL A 157 -11.62 -6.84 2.98
N ARG A 158 -12.06 -6.07 3.99
CA ARG A 158 -12.04 -6.52 5.40
C ARG A 158 -12.79 -7.83 5.58
N GLU A 159 -13.96 -7.96 4.97
CA GLU A 159 -14.81 -9.17 5.03
C GLU A 159 -14.12 -10.38 4.39
N ARG A 160 -13.49 -10.20 3.22
CA ARG A 160 -12.76 -11.30 2.56
C ARG A 160 -11.52 -11.72 3.36
N VAL A 161 -10.77 -10.77 3.93
CA VAL A 161 -9.62 -11.09 4.78
C VAL A 161 -10.05 -11.78 6.07
N ALA A 162 -11.16 -11.34 6.70
CA ALA A 162 -11.72 -11.99 7.87
C ALA A 162 -12.07 -13.45 7.60
N ALA A 163 -12.80 -13.72 6.52
CA ALA A 163 -13.19 -15.08 6.14
C ALA A 163 -11.99 -16.01 5.88
N ALA A 164 -10.92 -15.47 5.28
CA ALA A 164 -9.68 -16.21 5.06
C ALA A 164 -8.89 -16.45 6.36
N ALA A 165 -8.83 -15.47 7.25
CA ALA A 165 -8.13 -15.56 8.52
C ALA A 165 -8.82 -16.49 9.53
N ASP A 166 -10.16 -16.60 9.49
CA ASP A 166 -11.00 -17.49 10.31
C ASP A 166 -10.68 -18.99 10.09
N GLN A 167 -9.85 -19.31 9.10
CA GLN A 167 -9.37 -20.67 8.82
C GLN A 167 -8.03 -21.00 9.51
N ILE A 168 -7.38 -20.03 10.17
CA ILE A 168 -6.04 -20.21 10.76
C ILE A 168 -6.10 -21.03 12.05
N SER A 169 -7.11 -20.79 12.90
CA SER A 169 -7.28 -21.51 14.16
C SER A 169 -8.68 -22.12 14.28
N PRO A 170 -8.81 -23.31 14.87
CA PRO A 170 -10.13 -23.96 15.04
C PRO A 170 -10.92 -23.40 16.24
N ASP A 171 -10.26 -22.69 17.16
CA ASP A 171 -10.79 -22.31 18.48
C ASP A 171 -10.90 -20.79 18.66
N TYR A 172 -10.98 -20.07 17.54
CA TYR A 172 -11.25 -18.65 17.48
C TYR A 172 -12.25 -18.38 16.36
N GLN A 173 -13.01 -17.31 16.52
CA GLN A 173 -13.93 -16.83 15.50
C GLN A 173 -13.78 -15.33 15.41
N LEU A 174 -13.26 -14.87 14.28
CA LEU A 174 -12.97 -13.48 14.02
C LEU A 174 -14.26 -12.68 13.92
N LYS A 175 -14.32 -11.55 14.63
CA LYS A 175 -15.49 -10.65 14.63
C LYS A 175 -15.15 -9.30 14.05
N LEU A 176 -15.72 -8.98 12.89
CA LEU A 176 -15.59 -7.64 12.32
C LEU A 176 -16.53 -6.66 13.03
N ARG A 177 -15.99 -5.50 13.41
CA ARG A 177 -16.79 -4.33 13.76
C ARG A 177 -17.29 -3.65 12.47
N PRO A 178 -18.54 -3.13 12.45
CA PRO A 178 -19.00 -2.29 11.35
C PRO A 178 -18.00 -1.16 11.09
N ARG A 179 -17.77 -0.81 9.82
CA ARG A 179 -17.01 0.40 9.50
C ARG A 179 -17.82 1.60 9.97
N GLU A 180 -17.25 2.43 10.83
CA GLU A 180 -17.84 3.74 11.12
C GLU A 180 -17.74 4.58 9.85
N ALA A 181 -18.87 5.15 9.40
CA ALA A 181 -18.88 6.01 8.23
C ALA A 181 -18.02 7.25 8.53
N PRO A 182 -17.23 7.74 7.55
CA PRO A 182 -16.43 8.94 7.71
C PRO A 182 -17.28 10.18 8.01
#